data_AF-S7PTY0-F1
#
_entry.id   AF-S7PTY0-F1
#
_cell.length_a   1.000
_cell.length_b   1.000
_cell.length_c   1.000
_cell.angle_alpha   90.00
_cell.angle_beta   90.00
_cell.angle_gamma   90.00
#
_symmetry.space_group_name_H-M   'P 1'
#
loop_
_entity.id
_entity.type
_entity.pdbx_description
1 polymer ?
#
loop_
_entity_poly.entity_id
_entity_poly.type
_entity_poly.pdbx_seq_one_letter_code
_entity_poly.pdbx_strand_id
1 'polypeptide(L)'
;MCCNSCELTNITITVEKEECRFCLSINTTWCAGYCYTRDLVYKDPTRRNTQKACTFKELVYETVRVPGCAHHADSIYTYPVATECHCGKCNRDSTDCTVQGLGPSYCSFSEIKE
;
A
#
# COMPACT_ATOMS: atom_id res chain seq x y z
N MET A 1 -24.13 0.26 -11.46
CA MET A 1 -23.25 0.01 -10.29
C MET A 1 -22.02 0.88 -10.48
N CYS A 2 -21.87 1.94 -9.68
CA CYS A 2 -21.08 3.13 -10.04
C CYS A 2 -19.72 3.28 -9.32
N CYS A 3 -19.03 2.19 -9.00
CA CYS A 3 -17.72 2.29 -8.38
C CYS A 3 -16.76 1.30 -9.05
N ASN A 4 -15.53 1.74 -9.34
CA ASN A 4 -14.46 0.85 -9.81
C ASN A 4 -14.32 -0.31 -8.81
N SER A 5 -14.42 -1.53 -9.30
CA SER A 5 -14.24 -2.72 -8.46
C SER A 5 -12.83 -2.78 -7.89
N CYS A 6 -12.64 -3.51 -6.80
CA CYS A 6 -11.30 -3.80 -6.30
C CYS A 6 -10.46 -4.49 -7.37
N GLU A 7 -9.42 -3.81 -7.85
CA GLU A 7 -8.60 -4.24 -8.99
C GLU A 7 -7.14 -3.81 -8.82
N LEU A 8 -6.29 -4.35 -9.69
CA LEU A 8 -4.90 -3.94 -9.81
C LEU A 8 -4.81 -2.57 -10.46
N THR A 9 -4.09 -1.67 -9.83
CA THR A 9 -3.91 -0.28 -10.27
C THR A 9 -2.44 0.10 -10.23
N ASN A 10 -2.00 0.87 -11.21
CA ASN A 10 -0.65 1.41 -11.21
C ASN A 10 -0.58 2.59 -10.26
N ILE A 11 0.33 2.50 -9.29
CA ILE A 11 0.60 3.54 -8.31
C ILE A 11 2.08 3.92 -8.36
N THR A 12 2.40 5.05 -7.74
CA THR A 12 3.80 5.44 -7.50
C THR A 12 4.08 5.36 -6.02
N ILE A 13 5.11 4.60 -5.66
CA ILE A 13 5.64 4.56 -4.30
C ILE A 13 6.91 5.40 -4.20
N THR A 14 7.22 5.89 -3.01
CA THR A 14 8.47 6.58 -2.70
C THR A 14 9.34 5.73 -1.79
N VAL A 15 10.58 5.50 -2.22
CA VAL A 15 11.61 4.83 -1.42
C VAL A 15 12.54 5.89 -0.86
N GLU A 16 12.54 6.02 0.46
CA GLU A 16 13.34 7.02 1.18
C GLU A 16 14.74 6.50 1.48
N LYS A 17 15.77 7.31 1.19
CA LYS A 17 17.15 7.06 1.60
C LYS A 17 17.58 8.11 2.61
N GLU A 18 17.36 7.80 3.88
CA GLU A 18 17.60 8.72 5.00
C GLU A 18 19.03 9.27 5.03
N GLU A 19 20.03 8.41 4.84
CA GLU A 19 21.47 8.77 4.83
C GLU A 19 21.82 9.81 3.75
N CYS A 20 21.01 9.89 2.68
CA CYS A 20 21.20 10.81 1.57
C CYS A 20 20.13 11.88 1.46
N ARG A 21 19.14 11.90 2.37
CA ARG A 21 18.06 12.89 2.42
C ARG A 21 17.33 13.11 1.10
N PHE A 22 17.04 12.03 0.37
CA PHE A 22 16.22 12.09 -0.84
C PHE A 22 15.29 10.88 -0.92
N CYS A 23 14.30 10.96 -1.82
CA CYS A 23 13.39 9.86 -2.13
C CYS A 23 13.42 9.52 -3.61
N LEU A 24 13.28 8.23 -3.92
CA LEU A 24 13.18 7.69 -5.27
C LEU A 24 11.73 7.27 -5.53
N SER A 25 11.12 7.81 -6.59
CA SER A 25 9.77 7.42 -7.01
C SER A 25 9.82 6.19 -7.93
N ILE A 26 8.99 5.19 -7.64
CA ILE A 26 8.93 3.93 -8.38
C ILE A 26 7.48 3.65 -8.74
N ASN A 27 7.23 3.37 -10.02
CA ASN A 27 5.93 2.91 -10.47
C ASN A 27 5.79 1.41 -10.20
N THR A 28 4.69 1.00 -9.58
CA THR A 28 4.40 -0.38 -9.24
C THR A 28 2.89 -0.63 -9.30
N THR A 29 2.46 -1.87 -9.13
CA THR A 29 1.06 -2.26 -9.17
C THR A 29 0.57 -2.66 -7.78
N TRP A 30 -0.56 -2.09 -7.37
CA TRP A 30 -1.19 -2.29 -6.06
C TRP A 30 -2.71 -2.28 -6.14
N CYS A 31 -3.36 -2.67 -5.05
CA CYS A 31 -4.81 -2.82 -4.99
C CYS A 31 -5.51 -1.51 -4.64
N ALA A 32 -6.48 -1.12 -5.47
CA ALA A 32 -7.38 -0.02 -5.18
C ALA A 32 -8.78 -0.31 -5.74
N GLY A 33 -9.78 0.39 -5.21
CA GLY A 33 -11.17 0.26 -5.62
C GLY A 33 -12.09 -0.02 -4.44
N TYR A 34 -13.33 -0.39 -4.76
CA TYR A 34 -14.41 -0.46 -3.79
C TYR A 34 -14.83 -1.90 -3.49
N CYS A 35 -15.22 -2.13 -2.23
CA CYS A 35 -15.73 -3.41 -1.76
C CYS A 35 -17.11 -3.24 -1.12
N TYR A 36 -17.98 -4.21 -1.38
CA TYR A 36 -19.30 -4.23 -0.79
C TYR A 36 -19.24 -4.62 0.69
N THR A 37 -19.85 -3.79 1.54
CA THR A 37 -20.01 -4.03 2.98
C THR A 37 -21.49 -3.96 3.36
N ARG A 38 -21.85 -4.66 4.44
CA ARG A 38 -23.17 -4.59 5.05
C ARG A 38 -23.00 -4.29 6.53
N ASP A 39 -23.81 -3.36 7.02
CA ASP A 39 -24.03 -3.22 8.45
C ASP A 39 -25.23 -4.08 8.84
N LEU A 40 -25.09 -4.89 9.89
CA LEU A 40 -26.16 -5.77 10.33
C LEU A 40 -27.18 -4.95 11.13
N VAL A 41 -28.45 -5.00 10.74
CA VAL A 41 -29.54 -4.31 11.44
C VAL A 41 -29.67 -4.80 12.88
N TYR A 42 -29.55 -6.11 13.10
CA TYR A 42 -29.59 -6.71 14.42
C TYR A 42 -28.17 -7.03 14.91
N LYS A 43 -27.80 -6.45 16.06
CA LYS A 43 -26.48 -6.62 16.70
C LYS A 43 -26.45 -7.89 17.56
N ASP A 44 -26.51 -9.05 16.90
CA ASP A 44 -26.34 -10.35 17.56
C ASP A 44 -24.86 -10.55 17.97
N PRO A 45 -24.55 -10.70 19.27
CA PRO A 45 -23.18 -10.92 19.73
C PRO A 45 -22.56 -12.24 19.24
N THR A 46 -23.37 -13.22 18.82
CA THR A 46 -22.88 -14.49 18.28
C THR A 46 -22.51 -14.41 16.80
N ARG A 47 -22.97 -13.36 16.10
CA ARG A 47 -22.76 -13.20 14.66
C ARG A 47 -21.51 -12.38 14.38
N ARG A 48 -20.60 -12.93 13.58
CA ARG A 48 -19.35 -12.24 13.21
C ARG A 48 -19.62 -11.12 12.19
N ASN A 49 -19.53 -9.87 12.64
CA ASN A 49 -19.48 -8.70 11.77
C ASN A 49 -18.15 -8.65 11.01
N THR A 50 -18.11 -9.25 9.83
CA THR A 50 -16.90 -9.29 9.00
C THR A 50 -17.02 -8.24 7.90
N GLN A 51 -16.19 -7.21 7.98
CA GLN A 51 -16.04 -6.22 6.93
C GLN A 51 -14.93 -6.64 5.96
N LYS A 52 -15.09 -6.27 4.69
CA LYS A 52 -14.12 -6.55 3.62
C LYS A 52 -13.51 -5.23 3.15
N ALA A 53 -12.21 -5.25 2.90
CA ALA A 53 -11.46 -4.15 2.29
C ALA A 53 -10.83 -4.64 0.99
N CYS A 54 -10.51 -3.71 0.08
CA CYS A 54 -9.74 -4.04 -1.11
C CYS A 54 -8.28 -4.25 -0.69
N THR A 55 -7.76 -5.45 -0.90
CA THR A 55 -6.42 -5.82 -0.48
C THR A 55 -5.82 -6.88 -1.40
N PHE A 56 -4.51 -7.08 -1.31
CA PHE A 56 -3.84 -8.09 -2.12
C PHE A 56 -4.31 -9.50 -1.70
N LYS A 57 -4.49 -10.36 -2.69
CA LYS A 57 -4.63 -11.80 -2.48
C LYS A 57 -3.27 -12.48 -2.57
N GLU A 58 -2.47 -12.05 -3.54
CA GLU A 58 -1.12 -12.50 -3.78
C GLU A 58 -0.21 -11.31 -4.06
N LEU A 59 1.04 -11.42 -3.64
CA LEU A 59 2.09 -10.45 -3.90
C LEU A 59 3.41 -11.15 -4.19
N VAL A 60 4.29 -10.42 -4.85
CA VAL A 60 5.70 -10.78 -5.03
C VAL A 60 6.57 -9.66 -4.50
N TYR A 61 7.85 -9.95 -4.27
CA TYR A 61 8.82 -8.95 -3.86
C TYR A 61 9.75 -8.63 -5.01
N GLU A 62 9.88 -7.34 -5.33
CA GLU A 62 10.82 -6.82 -6.30
C GLU A 62 11.94 -6.05 -5.60
N THR A 63 13.11 -5.97 -6.24
CA THR A 63 14.29 -5.30 -5.71
C THR A 63 14.73 -4.19 -6.64
N VAL A 64 15.02 -3.02 -6.08
CA VAL A 64 15.56 -1.86 -6.79
C VAL A 64 16.90 -1.44 -6.19
N ARG A 65 17.79 -0.91 -7.04
CA ARG A 65 19.02 -0.25 -6.59
C ARG A 65 18.72 1.21 -6.31
N VAL A 66 18.93 1.63 -5.07
CA VAL A 66 18.76 3.01 -4.62
C VAL A 66 20.11 3.73 -4.69
N PRO A 67 20.24 4.81 -5.47
CA PRO A 67 21.49 5.55 -5.62
C PRO A 67 22.09 6.01 -4.28
N GLY A 68 23.41 6.05 -4.20
CA GLY A 68 24.18 6.65 -3.13
C GLY A 68 24.31 8.16 -3.27
N CYS A 69 25.04 8.74 -2.32
CA CYS A 69 25.43 10.15 -2.29
C CYS A 69 26.87 10.26 -1.76
N ALA A 70 27.38 11.48 -1.54
CA ALA A 70 28.72 11.65 -0.99
C ALA A 70 28.84 10.89 0.36
N HIS A 71 29.86 10.04 0.47
CA HIS A 71 30.14 9.18 1.64
C HIS A 71 29.14 8.03 1.92
N HIS A 72 28.07 7.86 1.12
CA HIS A 72 27.12 6.76 1.26
C HIS A 72 26.94 6.01 -0.06
N ALA A 73 27.26 4.72 -0.06
CA ALA A 73 27.17 3.88 -1.25
C ALA A 73 25.71 3.61 -1.68
N ASP A 74 25.55 3.08 -2.88
CA ASP A 74 24.27 2.55 -3.35
C ASP A 74 23.76 1.44 -2.41
N SER A 75 22.44 1.32 -2.29
CA SER A 75 21.78 0.29 -1.49
C SER A 75 20.75 -0.47 -2.32
N ILE A 76 20.29 -1.61 -1.81
CA ILE A 76 19.21 -2.39 -2.42
C ILE A 76 17.99 -2.29 -1.52
N TYR A 77 16.83 -2.01 -2.11
CA TYR A 77 15.56 -1.97 -1.41
C TYR A 77 14.60 -2.99 -2.01
N THR A 78 13.93 -3.76 -1.16
CA THR A 78 12.98 -4.80 -1.56
C THR A 78 11.57 -4.35 -1.20
N TYR A 79 10.66 -4.30 -2.17
CA TYR A 79 9.29 -3.84 -1.97
C TYR A 79 8.25 -4.85 -2.49
N PRO A 80 7.08 -4.95 -1.83
CA PRO A 80 5.99 -5.77 -2.29
C PRO A 80 5.25 -5.18 -3.50
N VAL A 81 4.87 -6.05 -4.44
CA VAL A 81 4.07 -5.75 -5.64
C VAL A 81 2.87 -6.68 -5.68
N ALA A 82 1.67 -6.14 -5.80
CA ALA A 82 0.46 -6.96 -5.84
C ALA A 82 0.35 -7.64 -7.22
N THR A 83 0.12 -8.96 -7.21
CA THR A 83 -0.14 -9.75 -8.42
C THR A 83 -1.62 -10.09 -8.59
N GLU A 84 -2.38 -10.05 -7.49
CA GLU A 84 -3.82 -10.25 -7.50
C GLU A 84 -4.47 -9.43 -6.38
N CYS A 85 -5.62 -8.82 -6.66
CA CYS A 85 -6.41 -8.04 -5.70
C CYS A 85 -7.78 -8.66 -5.47
N HIS A 86 -8.30 -8.53 -4.25
CA HIS A 86 -9.62 -9.03 -3.91
C HIS A 86 -10.28 -8.25 -2.76
N CYS A 87 -11.59 -8.40 -2.62
CA CYS A 87 -12.33 -7.93 -1.44
C CYS A 87 -12.29 -9.00 -0.33
N GLY A 88 -11.44 -8.79 0.66
CA GLY A 88 -11.15 -9.76 1.72
C GLY A 88 -11.01 -9.12 3.09
N LYS A 89 -10.72 -9.94 4.10
CA LYS A 89 -10.31 -9.45 5.41
C LYS A 89 -8.89 -8.88 5.30
N CYS A 90 -8.64 -7.72 5.89
CA CYS A 90 -7.28 -7.21 5.99
C CYS A 90 -6.42 -8.14 6.87
N ASN A 91 -5.31 -8.63 6.32
CA ASN A 91 -4.38 -9.50 7.03
C ASN A 91 -3.48 -8.68 7.97
N ARG A 92 -3.73 -8.77 9.28
CA ARG A 92 -2.99 -8.01 10.30
C ARG A 92 -1.55 -8.50 10.51
N ASP A 93 -1.21 -9.69 10.02
CA ASP A 93 0.14 -10.25 10.17
C ASP A 93 1.14 -9.60 9.19
N SER A 94 0.64 -9.09 8.06
CA SER A 94 1.45 -8.52 6.98
C SER A 94 1.10 -7.07 6.63
N THR A 95 -0.04 -6.57 7.10
CA THR A 95 -0.62 -5.30 6.65
C THR A 95 -1.09 -4.47 7.83
N ASP A 96 -0.75 -3.19 7.82
CA ASP A 96 -1.34 -2.22 8.74
C ASP A 96 -2.79 -1.92 8.34
N CYS A 97 -3.74 -2.44 9.11
CA CYS A 97 -5.17 -2.31 8.85
C CYS A 97 -5.71 -1.01 9.47
N THR A 98 -5.44 0.12 8.83
CA THR A 98 -5.84 1.47 9.25
C THR A 98 -6.91 2.09 8.35
N VAL A 99 -7.47 3.23 8.78
CA VAL A 99 -8.39 4.06 7.98
C VAL A 99 -7.62 4.88 6.95
N GLN A 100 -6.48 5.46 7.33
CA GLN A 100 -5.63 6.27 6.47
C GLN A 100 -4.18 6.13 6.90
N GLY A 101 -3.30 5.89 5.92
CA GLY A 101 -1.85 5.97 6.08
C GLY A 101 -1.28 7.29 5.55
N LEU A 102 0.05 7.41 5.52
CA LEU A 102 0.74 8.58 4.96
C LEU A 102 0.57 8.72 3.43
N GLY A 103 0.20 7.63 2.77
CA GLY A 103 0.11 7.51 1.32
C GLY A 103 1.34 6.83 0.72
N PRO A 104 1.21 6.18 -0.45
CA PRO A 104 2.30 5.40 -1.06
C PRO A 104 3.48 6.27 -1.49
N SER A 105 3.23 7.54 -1.81
CA SER A 105 4.22 8.50 -2.31
C SER A 105 4.70 9.50 -1.23
N TYR A 106 4.55 9.16 0.06
CA TYR A 106 5.03 10.01 1.14
C TYR A 106 6.57 10.02 1.23
N CYS A 107 7.16 11.20 1.40
CA CYS A 107 8.60 11.38 1.56
C CYS A 107 8.86 12.43 2.65
N SER A 108 9.75 12.13 3.59
CA SER A 108 10.10 13.08 4.67
C SER A 108 10.92 14.27 4.18
N PHE A 109 11.58 14.12 3.02
CA PHE A 109 12.49 15.12 2.43
C PHE A 109 11.91 15.86 1.24
N SER A 110 10.65 15.60 0.86
CA SER A 110 10.00 16.42 -0.16
C SER A 110 9.77 17.80 0.43
N GLU A 111 10.55 18.78 -0.03
CA GLU A 111 10.32 20.18 0.27
C GLU A 111 8.84 20.52 0.02
N ILE A 112 8.22 21.15 1.01
CA ILE A 112 6.98 21.90 0.88
C ILE A 112 7.16 22.80 -0.35
N LYS A 113 6.47 22.49 -1.46
CA LYS A 113 6.28 23.46 -2.52
C LYS A 113 5.26 24.48 -2.04
N GLU A 114 5.73 25.47 -1.29
CA GLU A 114 5.15 26.83 -1.26
C GLU A 114 6.25 27.86 -0.99
#